data_AF-A0A9W8DM49-F1
#
_entry.id   AF-A0A9W8DM49-F1
#
_cell.length_a   1.000
_cell.length_b   1.000
_cell.length_c   1.000
_cell.angle_alpha   90.00
_cell.angle_beta   90.00
_cell.angle_gamma   90.00
#
_symmetry.space_group_name_H-M   'P 1'
#
loop_
_entity.id
_entity.type
_entity.pdbx_description
1 polymer ?
#
loop_
_entity_poly.entity_id
_entity_poly.type
_entity_poly.pdbx_seq_one_letter_code
_entity_poly.pdbx_strand_id
1 'polypeptide(L)'
;EGRSVPAPGQGILTTAREKPGSYQSPLLDIKYRRRQLEQRRTAINQWVESEYEFLHQETESLKASGSLSAEDEREFVRERSEFIKKEAIRQEKEAQDTWSNEFWRRDARIAPLRGALATFGLTIDDVNIASFHGTSTKANDKNESDVLNKQFKHLGRTPGNACMAICQKYLTGHPKGAAASWMLNGVIQSLLSGIVPGNRNADNISAELEQFEYILYPSKSIQTDGLKAGLLKSFGFGQVGAEVLVIHPDYILGALSKNQYEDYAKRILERQSKAYRHYHNALTGVHSFVQIKSSPPYTPEQETDVYLNPSARMQYDAASSKY
;
A
#
# COMPACT_ATOMS: atom_id res chain seq x y z
N GLU A 1 2.80 35.30 7.46
CA GLU A 1 3.24 34.40 6.37
C GLU A 1 4.73 34.10 6.53
N GLY A 2 5.16 32.86 6.27
CA GLY A 2 6.58 32.51 6.29
C GLY A 2 7.33 33.15 5.12
N ARG A 3 8.57 33.59 5.34
CA ARG A 3 9.40 34.26 4.32
C ARG A 3 10.65 33.46 3.90
N SER A 4 10.95 32.34 4.57
CA SER A 4 12.11 31.49 4.28
C SER A 4 11.68 30.26 3.47
N VAL A 5 12.02 30.25 2.18
CA VAL A 5 11.74 29.13 1.25
C VAL A 5 12.45 27.81 1.62
N PRO A 6 13.72 27.79 2.08
CA PRO A 6 14.41 26.54 2.38
C PRO A 6 14.15 26.00 3.80
N ALA A 7 13.42 26.75 4.63
CA ALA A 7 13.20 26.34 6.02
C ALA A 7 12.34 25.06 6.08
N PRO A 8 12.81 23.98 6.73
CA PRO A 8 11.99 22.80 6.95
C PRO A 8 10.84 23.14 7.91
N GLY A 9 9.65 22.70 7.56
CA GLY A 9 8.44 22.91 8.36
C GLY A 9 7.98 21.63 9.07
N GLN A 10 6.91 21.75 9.86
CA GLN A 10 6.27 20.64 10.58
C GLN A 10 4.94 20.22 9.96
N GLY A 11 4.67 20.54 8.68
CA GLY A 11 3.40 20.24 8.03
C GLY A 11 3.00 18.75 8.10
N ILE A 12 3.98 17.85 7.99
CA ILE A 12 3.74 16.39 8.07
C ILE A 12 3.33 15.93 9.47
N LEU A 13 3.50 16.73 10.53
CA LEU A 13 2.99 16.42 11.88
C LEU A 13 1.50 16.09 11.85
N THR A 14 0.76 16.68 10.89
CA THR A 14 -0.67 16.51 10.71
C THR A 14 -1.10 15.11 10.24
N THR A 15 -0.19 14.22 9.82
CA THR A 15 -0.52 12.81 9.56
C THR A 15 -0.85 12.05 10.86
N ALA A 16 -0.47 12.59 12.02
CA ALA A 16 -0.83 12.12 13.35
C ALA A 16 -2.00 12.89 13.97
N ARG A 17 -2.69 13.77 13.22
CA ARG A 17 -3.78 14.58 13.77
C ARG A 17 -4.95 13.69 14.20
N GLU A 18 -5.32 13.76 15.47
CA GLU A 18 -6.55 13.17 15.98
C GLU A 18 -7.01 13.93 17.21
N LYS A 19 -8.33 14.01 17.37
CA LYS A 19 -8.98 14.49 18.58
C LYS A 19 -9.70 13.29 19.22
N PRO A 20 -9.02 12.51 20.08
CA PRO A 20 -9.65 11.37 20.71
C PRO A 20 -10.80 11.82 21.61
N GLY A 21 -11.88 11.05 21.64
CA GLY A 21 -12.94 11.21 22.64
C GLY A 21 -12.52 10.57 23.97
N SER A 22 -13.44 10.55 24.94
CA SER A 22 -13.23 9.84 26.21
C SER A 22 -13.05 8.33 26.04
N TYR A 23 -13.56 7.77 24.93
CA TYR A 23 -13.49 6.36 24.60
C TYR A 23 -12.95 6.19 23.18
N GLN A 24 -12.23 5.08 22.97
CA GLN A 24 -11.67 4.72 21.67
C GLN A 24 -12.78 4.45 20.65
N SER A 25 -12.57 4.86 19.39
CA SER A 25 -13.50 4.55 18.31
C SER A 25 -13.61 3.03 18.13
N PRO A 26 -14.83 2.45 18.05
CA PRO A 26 -15.01 1.01 17.77
C PRO A 26 -14.37 0.56 16.46
N LEU A 27 -14.16 1.48 15.51
CA LEU A 27 -13.50 1.20 14.24
C LEU A 27 -12.04 0.76 14.40
N LEU A 28 -11.39 1.09 15.52
CA LEU A 28 -10.03 0.62 15.79
C LEU A 28 -10.01 -0.86 16.24
N ASP A 29 -11.15 -1.42 16.64
CA ASP A 29 -11.29 -2.85 16.90
C ASP A 29 -11.63 -3.61 15.60
N ILE A 30 -10.72 -4.48 15.17
CA ILE A 30 -10.91 -5.32 13.99
C ILE A 30 -12.11 -6.27 14.13
N LYS A 31 -12.47 -6.71 15.36
CA LYS A 31 -13.62 -7.58 15.58
C LYS A 31 -14.94 -6.85 15.32
N TYR A 32 -15.02 -5.58 15.72
CA TYR A 32 -16.15 -4.71 15.39
C TYR A 32 -16.29 -4.58 13.88
N ARG A 33 -15.21 -4.20 13.18
CA ARG A 33 -15.22 -4.03 11.71
C ARG A 33 -15.59 -5.32 10.99
N ARG A 34 -15.05 -6.46 11.42
CA ARG A 34 -15.41 -7.78 10.89
C ARG A 34 -16.91 -8.05 11.02
N ARG A 35 -17.51 -7.79 12.18
CA ARG A 35 -18.95 -7.98 12.38
C ARG A 35 -19.78 -7.12 11.41
N GLN A 36 -19.41 -5.85 11.23
CA GLN A 36 -20.11 -4.95 10.31
C GLN A 36 -19.97 -5.40 8.85
N LEU A 37 -18.78 -5.86 8.45
CA LEU A 37 -18.56 -6.40 7.11
C LEU A 37 -19.39 -7.67 6.84
N GLU A 38 -19.43 -8.60 7.79
CA GLU A 38 -20.24 -9.81 7.64
C GLU A 38 -21.75 -9.50 7.54
N GLN A 39 -22.25 -8.54 8.31
CA GLN A 39 -23.63 -8.07 8.17
C GLN A 39 -23.91 -7.50 6.76
N ARG A 40 -22.97 -6.74 6.19
CA ARG A 40 -23.07 -6.26 4.81
C ARG A 40 -23.04 -7.40 3.80
N ARG A 41 -22.20 -8.41 3.99
CA ARG A 41 -22.17 -9.61 3.14
C ARG A 41 -23.49 -10.37 3.14
N THR A 42 -24.10 -10.55 4.32
CA THR A 42 -25.43 -11.16 4.41
C THR A 42 -26.47 -10.35 3.64
N ALA A 43 -26.48 -9.03 3.79
CA ALA A 43 -27.41 -8.15 3.06
C ALA A 43 -27.19 -8.20 1.54
N ILE A 44 -25.93 -8.27 1.07
CA ILE A 44 -25.61 -8.40 -0.35
C ILE A 44 -26.12 -9.73 -0.90
N ASN A 45 -25.97 -10.84 -0.15
CA ASN A 45 -26.48 -12.14 -0.58
C ASN A 45 -28.01 -12.14 -0.71
N GLN A 46 -28.72 -11.52 0.25
CA GLN A 46 -30.18 -11.35 0.17
C GLN A 46 -30.59 -10.49 -1.03
N TRP A 47 -29.83 -9.42 -1.31
CA TRP A 47 -30.06 -8.61 -2.51
C TRP A 47 -29.88 -9.44 -3.78
N VAL A 48 -28.85 -10.28 -3.87
CA VAL A 48 -28.63 -11.16 -5.04
C VAL A 48 -29.81 -12.12 -5.25
N GLU A 49 -30.30 -12.75 -4.18
CA GLU A 49 -31.47 -13.65 -4.26
C GLU A 49 -32.69 -12.89 -4.79
N SER A 50 -32.96 -11.69 -4.25
CA SER A 50 -34.06 -10.84 -4.70
C SER A 50 -33.92 -10.40 -6.16
N GLU A 51 -32.72 -10.05 -6.63
CA GLU A 51 -32.50 -9.67 -8.03
C GLU A 51 -32.70 -10.84 -9.00
N TYR A 52 -32.37 -12.07 -8.59
CA TYR A 52 -32.68 -13.25 -9.40
C TYR A 52 -34.19 -13.51 -9.48
N GLU A 53 -34.94 -13.27 -8.40
CA GLU A 53 -36.40 -13.32 -8.43
C GLU A 53 -36.98 -12.25 -9.35
N PHE A 54 -36.49 -11.02 -9.28
CA PHE A 54 -36.89 -9.95 -10.20
C PHE A 54 -36.54 -10.25 -11.65
N LEU A 55 -35.37 -10.81 -11.92
CA LEU A 55 -34.98 -11.23 -13.26
C LEU A 55 -35.95 -12.28 -13.81
N HIS A 56 -36.37 -13.24 -12.98
CA HIS A 56 -37.35 -14.25 -13.41
C HIS A 56 -38.70 -13.59 -13.76
N GLN A 57 -39.19 -12.69 -12.92
CA GLN A 57 -40.43 -11.94 -13.19
C GLN A 57 -40.32 -11.05 -14.43
N GLU A 58 -39.21 -10.35 -14.61
CA GLU A 58 -38.90 -9.53 -15.79
C GLU A 58 -38.91 -10.38 -17.06
N THR A 59 -38.28 -11.56 -17.02
CA THR A 59 -38.24 -12.50 -18.15
C THR A 59 -39.65 -12.97 -18.53
N GLU A 60 -40.47 -13.39 -17.57
CA GLU A 60 -41.85 -13.82 -17.84
C GLU A 60 -42.73 -12.67 -18.35
N SER A 61 -42.55 -11.46 -17.83
CA SER A 61 -43.27 -10.28 -18.31
C SER A 61 -42.90 -9.93 -19.76
N LEU A 62 -41.62 -10.01 -20.13
CA LEU A 62 -41.14 -9.71 -21.48
C LEU A 62 -41.58 -10.77 -22.50
N LYS A 63 -41.69 -12.03 -22.08
CA LYS A 63 -42.32 -13.09 -22.89
C LYS A 63 -43.80 -12.80 -23.12
N ALA A 64 -44.52 -12.43 -22.06
CA ALA A 64 -45.95 -12.13 -22.15
C ALA A 64 -46.25 -10.92 -23.05
N SER A 65 -45.37 -9.91 -23.07
CA SER A 65 -45.49 -8.75 -23.96
C SER A 65 -45.00 -8.99 -25.39
N GLY A 66 -44.45 -10.18 -25.70
CA GLY A 66 -43.85 -10.50 -26.99
C GLY A 66 -42.56 -9.72 -27.29
N SER A 67 -41.97 -9.07 -26.29
CA SER A 67 -40.75 -8.27 -26.43
C SER A 67 -39.47 -9.09 -26.36
N LEU A 68 -39.55 -10.34 -25.89
CA LEU A 68 -38.43 -11.29 -25.82
C LEU A 68 -38.82 -12.58 -26.54
N SER A 69 -38.03 -12.97 -27.54
CA SER A 69 -38.22 -14.24 -28.24
C SER A 69 -37.71 -15.41 -27.41
N ALA A 70 -38.17 -16.63 -27.71
CA ALA A 70 -37.66 -17.84 -27.07
C ALA A 70 -36.19 -18.13 -27.41
N GLU A 71 -35.70 -17.60 -28.54
CA GLU A 71 -34.31 -17.75 -28.99
C GLU A 71 -33.38 -16.82 -28.19
N ASP A 72 -33.83 -15.60 -27.88
CA ASP A 72 -33.05 -14.57 -27.18
C ASP A 72 -33.09 -14.72 -25.65
N GLU A 73 -34.05 -15.46 -25.10
CA GLU A 73 -34.23 -15.65 -23.64
C GLU A 73 -32.93 -16.09 -22.95
N ARG A 74 -32.24 -17.08 -23.54
CA ARG A 74 -31.01 -17.62 -22.95
C ARG A 74 -29.91 -16.57 -22.86
N GLU A 75 -29.79 -15.75 -23.89
CA GLU A 75 -28.78 -14.69 -23.92
C GLU A 75 -29.14 -13.56 -22.95
N PHE A 76 -30.40 -13.12 -22.93
CA PHE A 76 -30.89 -12.13 -21.98
C PHE A 76 -30.63 -12.55 -20.53
N VAL A 77 -31.05 -13.78 -20.16
CA VAL A 77 -30.83 -14.31 -18.81
C VAL A 77 -29.34 -14.43 -18.49
N ARG A 78 -28.49 -14.82 -19.46
CA ARG A 78 -27.04 -14.89 -19.28
C ARG A 78 -26.46 -13.51 -18.98
N GLU A 79 -26.75 -12.50 -19.79
CA GLU A 79 -26.21 -11.14 -19.61
C GLU A 79 -26.68 -10.51 -18.29
N ARG A 80 -27.97 -10.65 -17.95
CA ARG A 80 -28.51 -10.12 -16.69
C ARG A 80 -27.93 -10.87 -15.49
N SER A 81 -27.74 -12.19 -15.59
CA SER A 81 -27.06 -12.96 -14.54
C SER A 81 -25.60 -12.55 -14.36
N GLU A 82 -24.88 -12.26 -15.44
CA GLU A 82 -23.51 -11.73 -15.38
C GLU A 82 -23.48 -10.32 -14.77
N PHE A 83 -24.46 -9.49 -15.07
CA PHE A 83 -24.63 -8.17 -14.45
C PHE A 83 -24.83 -8.29 -12.93
N ILE A 84 -25.77 -9.12 -12.47
CA ILE A 84 -26.04 -9.33 -11.04
C ILE A 84 -24.77 -9.81 -10.33
N LYS A 85 -24.02 -10.76 -10.92
CA LYS A 85 -22.74 -11.24 -10.36
C LYS A 85 -21.68 -10.14 -10.28
N LYS A 86 -21.49 -9.34 -11.34
CA LYS A 86 -20.54 -8.23 -11.35
C LYS A 86 -20.91 -7.19 -10.31
N GLU A 87 -22.19 -6.90 -10.18
CA GLU A 87 -22.73 -5.93 -9.24
C GLU A 87 -22.61 -6.41 -7.78
N ALA A 88 -22.83 -7.69 -7.50
CA ALA A 88 -22.56 -8.29 -6.19
C ALA A 88 -21.08 -8.16 -5.80
N ILE A 89 -20.16 -8.44 -6.73
CA ILE A 89 -18.70 -8.26 -6.50
C ILE A 89 -18.37 -6.78 -6.24
N ARG A 90 -19.00 -5.85 -6.98
CA ARG A 90 -18.82 -4.41 -6.77
C ARG A 90 -19.26 -4.02 -5.36
N GLN A 91 -20.45 -4.42 -4.93
CA GLN A 91 -20.98 -4.13 -3.60
C GLN A 91 -20.13 -4.76 -2.48
N GLU A 92 -19.61 -5.98 -2.67
CA GLU A 92 -18.72 -6.60 -1.69
C GLU A 92 -17.42 -5.79 -1.53
N LYS A 93 -16.82 -5.37 -2.65
CA LYS A 93 -15.61 -4.53 -2.63
C LYS A 93 -15.86 -3.19 -1.95
N GLU A 94 -16.99 -2.54 -2.21
CA GLU A 94 -17.34 -1.27 -1.57
C GLU A 94 -17.56 -1.42 -0.06
N ALA A 95 -18.19 -2.51 0.36
CA ALA A 95 -18.33 -2.84 1.77
C ALA A 95 -16.96 -3.12 2.41
N GLN A 96 -16.09 -3.86 1.72
CA GLN A 96 -14.73 -4.14 2.18
C GLN A 96 -13.91 -2.86 2.31
N ASP A 97 -13.98 -1.95 1.34
CA ASP A 97 -13.32 -0.65 1.39
C ASP A 97 -13.81 0.17 2.58
N THR A 98 -15.12 0.27 2.76
CA THR A 98 -15.73 1.01 3.88
C THR A 98 -15.28 0.48 5.24
N TRP A 99 -15.27 -0.84 5.44
CA TRP A 99 -15.03 -1.44 6.75
C TRP A 99 -13.59 -1.91 6.99
N SER A 100 -12.73 -1.93 5.97
CA SER A 100 -11.36 -2.43 6.10
C SER A 100 -10.32 -1.40 5.66
N ASN A 101 -10.50 -0.78 4.49
CA ASN A 101 -9.44 0.05 3.88
C ASN A 101 -9.58 1.53 4.25
N GLU A 102 -10.79 2.08 4.15
CA GLU A 102 -11.06 3.52 4.24
C GLU A 102 -11.85 3.91 5.50
N PHE A 103 -12.04 3.03 6.48
CA PHE A 103 -12.87 3.29 7.67
C PHE A 103 -12.44 4.55 8.47
N TRP A 104 -11.18 4.95 8.34
CA TRP A 104 -10.57 6.10 9.03
C TRP A 104 -10.55 7.37 8.16
N ARG A 105 -10.98 7.29 6.90
CA ARG A 105 -10.96 8.41 5.96
C ARG A 105 -11.86 9.53 6.48
N ARG A 106 -11.24 10.68 6.78
CA ARG A 106 -11.90 11.89 7.32
C ARG A 106 -12.56 11.70 8.71
N ASP A 107 -12.24 10.67 9.49
CA ASP A 107 -12.66 10.58 10.90
C ASP A 107 -11.73 11.46 11.75
N ALA A 108 -12.28 12.49 12.42
CA ALA A 108 -11.50 13.40 13.26
C ALA A 108 -10.88 12.72 14.50
N ARG A 109 -11.35 11.53 14.87
CA ARG A 109 -10.92 10.77 16.06
C ARG A 109 -9.85 9.73 15.75
N ILE A 110 -9.53 9.50 14.46
CA ILE A 110 -8.55 8.51 14.03
C ILE A 110 -7.53 9.21 13.15
N ALA A 111 -6.29 9.31 13.63
CA ALA A 111 -5.22 9.87 12.82
C ALA A 111 -4.98 9.03 11.56
N PRO A 112 -4.64 9.63 10.41
CA PRO A 112 -4.29 8.90 9.20
C PRO A 112 -3.25 7.80 9.44
N LEU A 113 -2.19 8.10 10.21
CA LEU A 113 -1.17 7.11 10.57
C LEU A 113 -1.74 5.95 11.39
N ARG A 114 -2.60 6.24 12.38
CA ARG A 114 -3.28 5.22 13.19
C ARG A 114 -4.21 4.36 12.34
N GLY A 115 -5.00 4.99 11.46
CA GLY A 115 -5.94 4.31 10.59
C GLY A 115 -5.27 3.31 9.65
N ALA A 116 -4.21 3.75 8.96
CA ALA A 116 -3.45 2.90 8.05
C ALA A 116 -2.79 1.70 8.76
N LEU A 117 -2.26 1.89 9.97
CA LEU A 117 -1.74 0.79 10.80
C LEU A 117 -2.88 -0.16 11.23
N ALA A 118 -3.98 0.38 11.74
CA ALA A 118 -5.10 -0.39 12.27
C ALA A 118 -5.86 -1.20 11.20
N THR A 119 -5.80 -0.80 9.92
CA THR A 119 -6.28 -1.64 8.80
C THR A 119 -5.66 -3.04 8.84
N PHE A 120 -4.38 -3.13 9.20
CA PHE A 120 -3.62 -4.38 9.30
C PHE A 120 -3.50 -4.92 10.74
N GLY A 121 -4.29 -4.40 11.67
CA GLY A 121 -4.24 -4.82 13.09
C GLY A 121 -3.00 -4.33 13.83
N LEU A 122 -2.34 -3.29 13.32
CA LEU A 122 -1.15 -2.69 13.93
C LEU A 122 -1.49 -1.41 14.70
N THR A 123 -0.60 -1.06 15.61
CA THR A 123 -0.64 0.16 16.41
C THR A 123 0.59 1.01 16.16
N ILE A 124 0.62 2.21 16.75
CA ILE A 124 1.81 3.05 16.65
C ILE A 124 3.05 2.36 17.21
N ASP A 125 2.92 1.42 18.16
CA ASP A 125 4.02 0.65 18.75
C ASP A 125 4.69 -0.33 17.77
N ASP A 126 4.02 -0.67 16.68
CA ASP A 126 4.52 -1.60 15.67
C ASP A 126 5.36 -0.92 14.58
N VAL A 127 5.54 0.40 14.64
CA VAL A 127 6.50 1.11 13.79
C VAL A 127 7.91 0.91 14.35
N ASN A 128 8.72 0.07 13.71
CA ASN A 128 10.04 -0.30 14.27
C ASN A 128 11.17 0.61 13.79
N ILE A 129 11.06 1.10 12.55
CA ILE A 129 12.08 1.92 11.92
C ILE A 129 11.50 3.20 11.33
N ALA A 130 12.31 4.24 11.28
CA ALA A 130 12.02 5.45 10.55
C ALA A 130 13.24 5.81 9.69
N SER A 131 13.06 5.89 8.38
CA SER A 131 14.05 6.36 7.42
C SER A 131 13.95 7.88 7.31
N PHE A 132 14.94 8.55 7.90
CA PHE A 132 15.01 10.00 8.02
C PHE A 132 15.53 10.61 6.73
N HIS A 133 15.03 11.81 6.38
CA HIS A 133 15.64 12.58 5.32
C HIS A 133 17.10 12.90 5.68
N GLY A 134 17.43 13.19 6.93
CA GLY A 134 18.79 13.16 7.51
C GLY A 134 19.86 13.74 6.59
N THR A 135 19.79 15.05 6.32
CA THR A 135 20.67 15.73 5.34
C THR A 135 21.99 16.18 5.91
N SER A 136 22.30 15.81 7.16
CA SER A 136 23.47 16.29 7.89
C SER A 136 23.46 17.81 8.07
N THR A 137 22.25 18.39 8.20
CA THR A 137 22.07 19.81 8.44
C THR A 137 21.37 20.03 9.78
N LYS A 138 21.90 20.96 10.59
CA LYS A 138 21.45 21.20 11.96
C LYS A 138 19.93 21.39 12.08
N ALA A 139 19.36 22.22 11.21
CA ALA A 139 17.93 22.54 11.26
C ALA A 139 17.05 21.36 10.86
N ASN A 140 17.43 20.61 9.81
CA ASN A 140 16.64 19.47 9.33
C ASN A 140 16.63 18.35 10.36
N ASP A 141 17.80 17.92 10.83
CA ASP A 141 17.94 16.67 11.58
C ASP A 141 17.25 16.80 12.96
N LYS A 142 17.30 18.00 13.56
CA LYS A 142 16.50 18.35 14.73
C LYS A 142 15.00 18.37 14.43
N ASN A 143 14.59 19.02 13.34
CA ASN A 143 13.16 19.13 12.99
C ASN A 143 12.52 17.76 12.69
N GLU A 144 13.20 16.89 11.96
CA GLU A 144 12.69 15.55 11.68
C GLU A 144 12.49 14.73 12.94
N SER A 145 13.46 14.81 13.85
CA SER A 145 13.42 14.12 15.14
C SER A 145 12.27 14.66 16.00
N ASP A 146 12.11 15.97 16.08
CA ASP A 146 11.01 16.62 16.80
C ASP A 146 9.64 16.21 16.24
N VAL A 147 9.48 16.23 14.92
CA VAL A 147 8.23 15.83 14.25
C VAL A 147 7.88 14.38 14.57
N LEU A 148 8.81 13.44 14.39
CA LEU A 148 8.56 12.02 14.68
C LEU A 148 8.23 11.80 16.16
N ASN A 149 9.01 12.41 17.07
CA ASN A 149 8.82 12.29 18.50
C ASN A 149 7.44 12.80 18.94
N LYS A 150 7.01 13.96 18.41
CA LYS A 150 5.68 14.53 18.66
C LYS A 150 4.56 13.65 18.13
N GLN A 151 4.69 13.11 16.91
CA GLN A 151 3.69 12.19 16.37
C GLN A 151 3.53 10.95 17.26
N PHE A 152 4.65 10.34 17.66
CA PHE A 152 4.63 9.14 18.49
C PHE A 152 4.03 9.41 19.86
N LYS A 153 4.44 10.51 20.51
CA LYS A 153 3.89 10.94 21.78
C LYS A 153 2.39 11.20 21.69
N HIS A 154 1.94 11.95 20.67
CA HIS A 154 0.53 12.30 20.46
C HIS A 154 -0.34 11.07 20.21
N LEU A 155 0.17 10.09 19.46
CA LEU A 155 -0.53 8.84 19.17
C LEU A 155 -0.43 7.81 20.31
N GLY A 156 0.21 8.16 21.43
CA GLY A 156 0.30 7.29 22.60
C GLY A 156 1.26 6.12 22.43
N ARG A 157 2.38 6.30 21.71
CA ARG A 157 3.49 5.33 21.69
C ARG A 157 3.93 5.03 23.12
N THR A 158 4.10 3.74 23.42
CA THR A 158 4.46 3.29 24.77
C THR A 158 5.85 3.84 25.16
N PRO A 159 5.99 4.52 26.32
CA PRO A 159 7.29 5.02 26.77
C PRO A 159 8.35 3.90 26.83
N GLY A 160 9.57 4.19 26.37
CA GLY A 160 10.65 3.22 26.26
C GLY A 160 10.64 2.37 24.98
N ASN A 161 9.54 2.36 24.21
CA ASN A 161 9.47 1.72 22.90
C ASN A 161 10.03 2.64 21.80
N ALA A 162 11.35 2.80 21.76
CA ALA A 162 12.03 3.65 20.79
C ALA A 162 12.00 3.06 19.36
N CYS A 163 11.93 3.93 18.36
CA CYS A 163 12.03 3.58 16.96
C CYS A 163 13.43 3.88 16.43
N MET A 164 13.98 2.96 15.63
CA MET A 164 15.34 3.10 15.12
C MET A 164 15.38 4.00 13.88
N ALA A 165 16.13 5.09 13.97
CA ALA A 165 16.36 6.01 12.87
C ALA A 165 17.40 5.45 11.88
N ILE A 166 17.05 5.44 10.59
CA ILE A 166 17.95 5.11 9.48
C ILE A 166 18.28 6.41 8.74
N CYS A 167 19.55 6.78 8.69
CA CYS A 167 20.04 8.01 8.04
C CYS A 167 20.84 7.71 6.77
N GLN A 168 20.25 7.08 5.75
CA GLN A 168 20.94 6.51 4.57
C GLN A 168 21.92 7.47 3.85
N LYS A 169 21.69 8.79 3.93
CA LYS A 169 22.51 9.80 3.24
C LYS A 169 23.96 9.86 3.71
N TYR A 170 24.30 9.29 4.87
CA TYR A 170 25.71 9.14 5.27
C TYR A 170 26.53 8.34 4.23
N LEU A 171 25.88 7.39 3.54
CA LEU A 171 26.50 6.52 2.56
C LEU A 171 26.29 7.02 1.14
N THR A 172 25.08 7.48 0.83
CA THR A 172 24.67 7.77 -0.56
C THR A 172 24.82 9.24 -0.96
N GLY A 173 25.12 10.12 0.00
CA GLY A 173 24.92 11.56 -0.17
C GLY A 173 23.44 11.91 -0.43
N HIS A 174 23.20 13.14 -0.90
CA HIS A 174 21.84 13.62 -1.21
C HIS A 174 21.59 13.76 -2.72
N PRO A 175 20.81 12.86 -3.35
CA PRO A 175 20.56 12.88 -4.80
C PRO A 175 19.41 13.82 -5.22
N LYS A 176 19.20 14.92 -4.48
CA LYS A 176 18.08 15.86 -4.67
C LYS A 176 16.73 15.12 -4.78
N GLY A 177 16.08 15.14 -5.95
CA GLY A 177 14.74 14.58 -6.16
C GLY A 177 14.62 13.07 -5.96
N ALA A 178 15.68 12.29 -6.19
CA ALA A 178 15.63 10.83 -6.08
C ALA A 178 15.78 10.32 -4.63
N ALA A 179 15.93 11.22 -3.64
CA ALA A 179 16.30 10.86 -2.28
C ALA A 179 15.29 9.90 -1.62
N ALA A 180 13.98 10.21 -1.74
CA ALA A 180 12.93 9.39 -1.13
C ALA A 180 12.87 7.98 -1.76
N SER A 181 13.15 7.83 -3.05
CA SER A 181 13.13 6.52 -3.72
C SER A 181 14.21 5.58 -3.17
N TRP A 182 15.42 6.09 -2.92
CA TRP A 182 16.51 5.28 -2.34
C TRP A 182 16.23 4.91 -0.89
N MET A 183 15.64 5.85 -0.13
CA MET A 183 15.22 5.62 1.24
C MET A 183 14.12 4.56 1.32
N LEU A 184 13.16 4.58 0.38
CA LEU A 184 12.09 3.59 0.30
C LEU A 184 12.66 2.19 0.03
N ASN A 185 13.60 2.07 -0.90
CA ASN A 185 14.30 0.81 -1.15
C ASN A 185 14.97 0.29 0.13
N GLY A 186 15.62 1.17 0.90
CA GLY A 186 16.25 0.82 2.17
C GLY A 186 15.25 0.34 3.23
N VAL A 187 14.07 0.98 3.32
CA VAL A 187 12.98 0.53 4.21
C VAL A 187 12.49 -0.85 3.80
N ILE A 188 12.22 -1.08 2.51
CA ILE A 188 11.77 -2.38 2.00
C ILE A 188 12.82 -3.46 2.30
N GLN A 189 14.10 -3.19 2.04
CA GLN A 189 15.19 -4.12 2.34
C GLN A 189 15.29 -4.43 3.84
N SER A 190 15.11 -3.42 4.69
CA SER A 190 15.14 -3.60 6.15
C SER A 190 13.98 -4.46 6.62
N LEU A 191 12.75 -4.19 6.14
CA LEU A 191 11.56 -4.98 6.45
C LEU A 191 11.76 -6.46 6.06
N LEU A 192 12.27 -6.73 4.85
CA LEU A 192 12.44 -8.09 4.36
C LEU A 192 13.60 -8.87 5.01
N SER A 193 14.63 -8.18 5.52
CA SER A 193 15.82 -8.82 6.10
C SER A 193 15.83 -8.83 7.64
N GLY A 194 15.02 -8.00 8.28
CA GLY A 194 15.10 -7.73 9.71
C GLY A 194 16.35 -6.96 10.13
N ILE A 195 17.19 -6.51 9.19
CA ILE A 195 18.39 -5.73 9.48
C ILE A 195 18.03 -4.24 9.49
N VAL A 196 18.41 -3.55 10.56
CA VAL A 196 18.38 -2.09 10.64
C VAL A 196 19.80 -1.56 10.41
N PRO A 197 20.08 -0.91 9.26
CA PRO A 197 21.42 -0.41 8.98
C PRO A 197 21.79 0.76 9.89
N GLY A 198 22.93 0.65 10.57
CA GLY A 198 23.46 1.76 11.36
C GLY A 198 24.07 2.87 10.51
N ASN A 199 24.08 4.08 11.05
CA ASN A 199 24.82 5.21 10.51
C ASN A 199 26.28 5.15 10.97
N ARG A 200 27.18 4.70 10.09
CA ARG A 200 28.61 4.58 10.43
C ARG A 200 29.30 5.92 10.66
N ASN A 201 28.73 7.02 10.17
CA ASN A 201 29.23 8.36 10.36
C ASN A 201 28.56 9.08 11.54
N ALA A 202 27.71 8.38 12.32
CA ALA A 202 27.25 8.87 13.62
C ALA A 202 28.39 8.78 14.63
N ASP A 203 29.31 9.74 14.56
CA ASP A 203 30.50 9.87 15.40
C ASP A 203 30.12 10.07 16.87
N ASN A 204 29.33 11.10 17.15
CA ASN A 204 28.73 11.36 18.44
C ASN A 204 27.39 12.07 18.21
N ILE A 205 26.30 11.42 18.62
CA ILE A 205 24.96 11.99 18.48
C ILE A 205 24.91 13.32 19.25
N SER A 206 24.38 14.37 18.61
CA SER A 206 24.25 15.69 19.22
C SER A 206 23.41 15.59 20.50
N ALA A 207 23.89 16.18 21.60
CA ALA A 207 23.20 16.18 22.89
C ALA A 207 21.78 16.80 22.80
N GLU A 208 21.54 17.68 21.83
CA GLU A 208 20.20 18.24 21.62
C GLU A 208 19.16 17.21 21.15
N LEU A 209 19.59 16.06 20.62
CA LEU A 209 18.70 14.98 20.17
C LEU A 209 18.28 14.06 21.32
N GLU A 210 18.93 14.14 22.49
CA GLU A 210 18.62 13.32 23.67
C GLU A 210 17.18 13.52 24.18
N GLN A 211 16.61 14.72 23.96
CA GLN A 211 15.23 15.04 24.34
C GLN A 211 14.17 14.25 23.56
N PHE A 212 14.54 13.55 22.48
CA PHE A 212 13.62 12.80 21.64
C PHE A 212 13.54 11.34 22.08
N GLU A 213 12.82 11.12 23.19
CA GLU A 213 12.69 9.85 23.93
C GLU A 213 12.23 8.64 23.09
N TYR A 214 11.55 8.87 21.96
CA TYR A 214 11.02 7.80 21.11
C TYR A 214 11.95 7.40 19.95
N ILE A 215 13.18 7.92 19.91
CA ILE A 215 14.09 7.72 18.78
C ILE A 215 15.43 7.17 19.27
N LEU A 216 15.85 6.07 18.65
CA LEU A 216 17.20 5.52 18.80
C LEU A 216 17.97 5.79 17.50
N TYR A 217 19.23 6.22 17.60
CA TYR A 217 20.11 6.48 16.47
C TYR A 217 21.25 5.45 16.42
N PRO A 218 21.09 4.31 15.71
CA PRO A 218 22.10 3.25 15.70
C PRO A 218 23.33 3.67 14.90
N SER A 219 24.53 3.54 15.47
CA SER A 219 25.81 3.74 14.74
C SER A 219 26.33 2.47 14.06
N LYS A 220 25.77 1.31 14.43
CA LYS A 220 26.09 -0.01 13.88
C LYS A 220 24.81 -0.72 13.47
N SER A 221 24.90 -1.60 12.47
CA SER A 221 23.75 -2.39 12.05
C SER A 221 23.27 -3.33 13.16
N ILE A 222 21.96 -3.48 13.27
CA ILE A 222 21.31 -4.34 14.25
C ILE A 222 20.48 -5.37 13.49
N GLN A 223 20.72 -6.65 13.74
CA GLN A 223 19.82 -7.73 13.32
C GLN A 223 18.71 -7.86 14.35
N THR A 224 17.47 -7.81 13.88
CA THR A 224 16.27 -8.01 14.71
C THR A 224 15.65 -9.38 14.46
N ASP A 225 14.61 -9.72 15.22
CA ASP A 225 13.72 -10.86 15.00
C ASP A 225 12.71 -10.62 13.86
N GLY A 226 12.60 -9.38 13.37
CA GLY A 226 11.72 -8.98 12.27
C GLY A 226 11.18 -7.57 12.48
N LEU A 227 10.76 -6.93 11.38
CA LEU A 227 10.21 -5.58 11.42
C LEU A 227 8.80 -5.60 10.81
N LYS A 228 7.83 -5.00 11.49
CA LYS A 228 6.42 -4.97 11.08
C LYS A 228 6.11 -3.78 10.17
N ALA A 229 6.63 -2.61 10.52
CA ALA A 229 6.38 -1.38 9.78
C ALA A 229 7.56 -0.40 9.85
N GLY A 230 7.70 0.38 8.78
CA GLY A 230 8.68 1.45 8.66
C GLY A 230 8.04 2.75 8.20
N LEU A 231 8.49 3.87 8.76
CA LEU A 231 8.18 5.20 8.25
C LEU A 231 9.30 5.72 7.36
N LEU A 232 8.95 6.51 6.37
CA LEU A 232 9.88 7.30 5.58
C LEU A 232 9.42 8.74 5.61
N LYS A 233 10.31 9.67 5.94
CA LYS A 233 10.03 11.11 5.94
C LYS A 233 11.00 11.82 5.01
N SER A 234 10.48 12.73 4.20
CA SER A 234 11.30 13.52 3.28
C SER A 234 10.82 14.96 3.25
N PHE A 235 11.79 15.89 3.28
CA PHE A 235 11.54 17.32 3.23
C PHE A 235 12.27 17.92 2.03
N GLY A 236 11.65 18.90 1.40
CA GLY A 236 12.17 19.61 0.24
C GLY A 236 11.96 21.11 0.37
N PHE A 237 12.63 21.85 -0.50
CA PHE A 237 12.51 23.30 -0.60
C PHE A 237 11.05 23.70 -0.91
N GLY A 238 10.59 24.83 -0.37
CA GLY A 238 9.24 25.31 -0.60
C GLY A 238 8.18 24.59 0.24
N GLN A 239 8.53 24.18 1.46
CA GLN A 239 7.62 23.52 2.41
C GLN A 239 7.02 22.20 1.91
N VAL A 240 7.75 21.50 1.03
CA VAL A 240 7.34 20.18 0.54
C VAL A 240 7.74 19.14 1.59
N GLY A 241 6.77 18.62 2.33
CA GLY A 241 6.96 17.53 3.28
C GLY A 241 6.12 16.32 2.88
N ALA A 242 6.73 15.14 2.88
CA ALA A 242 6.05 13.88 2.62
C ALA A 242 6.41 12.82 3.66
N GLU A 243 5.43 11.97 3.96
CA GLU A 243 5.57 10.81 4.84
C GLU A 243 4.95 9.60 4.16
N VAL A 244 5.65 8.46 4.22
CA VAL A 244 5.19 7.17 3.72
C VAL A 244 5.30 6.14 4.83
N LEU A 245 4.20 5.41 5.06
CA LEU A 245 4.18 4.23 5.90
C LEU A 245 4.32 2.99 5.00
N VAL A 246 5.25 2.10 5.36
CA VAL A 246 5.47 0.84 4.67
C VAL A 246 5.21 -0.29 5.67
N ILE A 247 4.29 -1.18 5.34
CA ILE A 247 3.94 -2.36 6.15
C ILE A 247 4.62 -3.59 5.56
N HIS A 248 5.09 -4.50 6.41
CA HIS A 248 5.67 -5.77 6.00
C HIS A 248 4.66 -6.57 5.15
N PRO A 249 5.09 -7.20 4.03
CA PRO A 249 4.17 -7.88 3.10
C PRO A 249 3.35 -9.00 3.75
N ASP A 250 3.86 -9.64 4.81
CA ASP A 250 3.15 -10.72 5.51
C ASP A 250 1.76 -10.31 6.04
N TYR A 251 1.54 -9.03 6.37
CA TYR A 251 0.21 -8.56 6.79
C TYR A 251 -0.80 -8.56 5.64
N ILE A 252 -0.35 -8.34 4.41
CA ILE A 252 -1.20 -8.44 3.22
C ILE A 252 -1.39 -9.91 2.85
N LEU A 253 -0.31 -10.71 2.87
CA LEU A 253 -0.37 -12.13 2.55
C LEU A 253 -1.20 -12.93 3.56
N GLY A 254 -1.20 -12.52 4.83
CA GLY A 254 -2.02 -13.10 5.89
C GLY A 254 -3.52 -12.85 5.74
N ALA A 255 -3.94 -11.93 4.86
CA ALA A 255 -5.35 -11.74 4.52
C ALA A 255 -5.88 -12.76 3.49
N LEU A 256 -4.99 -13.52 2.83
CA LEU A 256 -5.36 -14.54 1.87
C LEU A 256 -5.80 -15.83 2.57
N SER A 257 -6.72 -16.57 1.97
CA SER A 257 -6.92 -17.98 2.33
C SER A 257 -5.67 -18.80 2.02
N LYS A 258 -5.51 -19.94 2.70
CA LYS A 258 -4.37 -20.85 2.48
C LYS A 258 -4.19 -21.21 1.00
N ASN A 259 -5.27 -21.57 0.31
CA ASN A 259 -5.23 -21.94 -1.11
C ASN A 259 -4.79 -20.77 -2.01
N GLN A 260 -5.27 -19.56 -1.74
CA GLN A 260 -4.86 -18.36 -2.49
C GLN A 260 -3.37 -18.05 -2.28
N TYR A 261 -2.89 -18.18 -1.04
CA TYR A 261 -1.47 -17.98 -0.72
C TYR A 261 -0.59 -19.03 -1.41
N GLU A 262 -0.97 -20.31 -1.39
CA GLU A 262 -0.20 -21.38 -2.03
C GLU A 262 -0.13 -21.23 -3.55
N ASP A 263 -1.24 -20.86 -4.20
CA ASP A 263 -1.26 -20.55 -5.64
C ASP A 263 -0.38 -19.32 -5.96
N TYR A 264 -0.47 -18.26 -5.16
CA TYR A 264 0.42 -17.09 -5.29
C TYR A 264 1.90 -17.49 -5.16
N ALA A 265 2.25 -18.27 -4.13
CA ALA A 265 3.63 -18.69 -3.87
C ALA A 265 4.20 -19.51 -5.02
N LYS A 266 3.41 -20.41 -5.60
CA LYS A 266 3.80 -21.19 -6.80
C LYS A 266 4.11 -20.27 -7.98
N ARG A 267 3.22 -19.30 -8.29
CA ARG A 267 3.42 -18.36 -9.40
C ARG A 267 4.65 -17.47 -9.20
N ILE A 268 4.95 -17.08 -7.95
CA ILE A 268 6.16 -16.32 -7.62
C ILE A 268 7.42 -17.14 -7.87
N LEU A 269 7.46 -18.40 -7.45
CA LEU A 269 8.61 -19.27 -7.67
C LEU A 269 8.92 -19.49 -9.17
N GLU A 270 7.88 -19.70 -9.97
CA GLU A 270 8.00 -19.80 -11.42
C GLU A 270 8.55 -18.50 -12.03
N ARG A 271 8.04 -17.34 -11.57
CA ARG A 271 8.50 -16.03 -12.02
C ARG A 271 9.95 -15.77 -11.60
N GLN A 272 10.33 -16.12 -10.38
CA GLN A 272 11.70 -15.98 -9.88
C GLN A 272 12.68 -16.79 -10.72
N SER A 273 12.32 -18.03 -11.09
CA SER A 273 13.15 -18.88 -11.95
C SER A 273 13.39 -18.27 -13.33
N LYS A 274 12.33 -17.70 -13.94
CA LYS A 274 12.42 -16.98 -15.22
C LYS A 274 13.29 -15.71 -15.10
N ALA A 275 13.08 -14.93 -14.04
CA ALA A 275 13.84 -13.71 -13.78
C ALA A 275 15.33 -14.01 -13.51
N TYR A 276 15.64 -15.05 -12.74
CA TYR A 276 16.99 -15.53 -12.49
C TYR A 276 17.70 -15.88 -13.80
N ARG A 277 17.05 -16.70 -14.65
CA ARG A 277 17.60 -17.05 -15.97
C ARG A 277 17.83 -15.82 -16.83
N HIS A 278 16.85 -14.92 -16.91
CA HIS A 278 16.98 -13.68 -17.68
C HIS A 278 18.13 -12.80 -17.20
N TYR A 279 18.27 -12.63 -15.89
CA TYR A 279 19.36 -11.85 -15.28
C TYR A 279 20.73 -12.46 -15.59
N HIS A 280 20.88 -13.77 -15.42
CA HIS A 280 22.14 -14.46 -15.71
C HIS A 280 22.51 -14.42 -17.20
N ASN A 281 21.53 -14.65 -18.08
CA ASN A 281 21.75 -14.49 -19.52
C ASN A 281 22.21 -13.07 -19.87
N ALA A 282 21.65 -12.05 -19.22
CA ALA A 282 22.08 -10.67 -19.42
C ALA A 282 23.52 -10.43 -18.94
N LEU A 283 23.86 -10.93 -17.74
CA LEU A 283 25.21 -10.83 -17.19
C LEU A 283 26.27 -11.53 -18.04
N THR A 284 25.94 -12.69 -18.61
CA THR A 284 26.87 -13.47 -19.43
C THR A 284 26.89 -13.04 -20.90
N GLY A 285 26.15 -11.98 -21.27
CA GLY A 285 26.14 -11.42 -22.63
C GLY A 285 25.32 -12.21 -23.66
N VAL A 286 24.45 -13.13 -23.23
CA VAL A 286 23.52 -13.85 -24.13
C VAL A 286 22.52 -12.89 -24.76
N HIS A 287 22.08 -11.89 -24.00
CA HIS A 287 21.27 -10.77 -24.51
C HIS A 287 21.50 -9.52 -23.65
N SER A 288 21.08 -8.33 -24.11
CA SER A 288 21.09 -7.12 -23.27
C SER A 288 20.18 -7.26 -22.04
N PHE A 289 20.50 -6.59 -20.93
CA PHE A 289 19.55 -6.49 -19.80
C PHE A 289 18.31 -5.68 -20.19
N VAL A 290 18.50 -4.59 -20.95
CA VAL A 290 17.40 -3.77 -21.46
C VAL A 290 17.05 -4.23 -22.87
N GLN A 291 15.83 -4.73 -23.02
CA GLN A 291 15.27 -5.17 -24.30
C GLN A 291 14.47 -4.03 -24.93
N ILE A 292 15.04 -3.38 -25.94
CA ILE A 292 14.39 -2.27 -26.66
C ILE A 292 13.26 -2.85 -27.51
N LYS A 293 12.03 -2.35 -27.31
CA LYS A 293 10.87 -2.71 -28.13
C LYS A 293 10.84 -1.85 -29.39
N SER A 294 10.58 -2.48 -30.55
CA SER A 294 10.54 -1.80 -31.85
C SER A 294 9.13 -1.36 -32.28
N SER A 295 8.09 -1.91 -31.66
CA SER A 295 6.69 -1.68 -32.04
C SER A 295 5.76 -1.83 -30.82
N PRO A 296 4.55 -1.23 -30.88
CA PRO A 296 3.49 -1.52 -29.92
C PRO A 296 3.01 -2.99 -30.01
N PRO A 297 2.21 -3.46 -29.03
CA PRO A 297 1.68 -4.82 -28.99
C PRO A 297 0.44 -5.06 -29.88
N TYR A 298 0.09 -4.12 -30.76
CA TYR A 298 -1.02 -4.19 -31.70
C TYR A 298 -0.60 -3.68 -33.08
N THR A 299 -1.27 -4.13 -34.13
CA THR A 299 -1.07 -3.58 -35.48
C THR A 299 -1.74 -2.22 -35.62
N PRO A 300 -1.36 -1.38 -36.62
CA PRO A 300 -2.02 -0.11 -36.87
C PRO A 300 -3.53 -0.24 -37.07
N GLU A 301 -3.99 -1.34 -37.67
CA GLU A 301 -5.41 -1.61 -37.92
C GLU A 301 -6.18 -1.91 -36.62
N GLN A 302 -5.51 -2.48 -35.62
CA GLN A 302 -6.09 -2.83 -34.32
C GLN A 302 -6.07 -1.68 -33.32
N GLU A 303 -5.31 -0.60 -33.58
CA GLU A 303 -5.04 0.47 -32.61
C GLU A 303 -6.32 1.06 -32.01
N THR A 304 -7.25 1.48 -32.87
CA THR A 304 -8.53 2.08 -32.44
C THR A 304 -9.37 1.09 -31.62
N ASP A 305 -9.47 -0.16 -32.07
CA ASP A 305 -10.27 -1.18 -31.39
C ASP A 305 -9.68 -1.53 -30.03
N VAL A 306 -8.35 -1.61 -29.92
CA VAL A 306 -7.65 -1.86 -28.65
C VAL A 306 -7.83 -0.68 -27.69
N TYR A 307 -7.75 0.57 -28.17
CA TYR A 307 -7.93 1.75 -27.32
C TYR A 307 -9.37 1.91 -26.82
N LEU A 308 -10.37 1.57 -27.65
CA LEU A 308 -11.77 1.73 -27.30
C LEU A 308 -12.34 0.53 -26.53
N ASN A 309 -11.66 -0.62 -26.52
CA ASN A 309 -12.10 -1.81 -25.81
C ASN A 309 -11.38 -1.97 -24.45
N PRO A 310 -12.03 -1.66 -23.31
CA PRO A 310 -11.41 -1.80 -21.98
C PRO A 310 -11.15 -3.27 -21.59
N SER A 311 -11.71 -4.22 -22.33
CA SER A 311 -11.50 -5.65 -22.16
C SER A 311 -10.41 -6.21 -23.07
N ALA A 312 -9.83 -5.41 -23.98
CA ALA A 312 -8.72 -5.86 -24.83
C ALA A 312 -7.52 -6.26 -23.95
N ARG A 313 -6.98 -7.46 -24.21
CA ARG A 313 -5.81 -8.00 -23.50
C ARG A 313 -4.88 -8.67 -24.51
N MET A 314 -3.58 -8.46 -24.29
CA MET A 314 -2.51 -9.09 -25.05
C MET A 314 -2.47 -10.60 -24.76
N GLN A 315 -2.32 -11.43 -25.79
CA GLN A 315 -2.22 -12.89 -25.66
C GLN A 315 -0.84 -13.35 -26.09
N TYR A 316 -0.33 -14.41 -25.47
CA TYR A 316 0.95 -14.98 -25.88
C TYR A 316 0.78 -15.75 -27.19
N ASP A 317 1.50 -15.32 -28.23
CA ASP A 317 1.64 -16.08 -29.46
C ASP A 317 2.84 -17.03 -29.36
N ALA A 318 2.55 -18.33 -29.30
CA ALA A 318 3.56 -19.38 -29.21
C ALA A 318 4.44 -19.45 -30.47
N ALA A 319 3.94 -19.07 -31.65
CA ALA A 319 4.67 -19.15 -32.90
C ALA A 319 5.78 -18.08 -32.97
N SER A 320 5.46 -16.84 -32.60
CA SER A 320 6.44 -15.75 -32.55
C SER A 320 7.17 -15.65 -31.21
N SER A 321 6.75 -16.42 -30.19
CA SER A 321 7.23 -16.33 -28.80
C SER A 321 7.13 -14.91 -28.22
N LYS A 322 6.15 -14.14 -28.69
CA LYS A 322 5.88 -12.76 -28.26
C LYS A 322 4.48 -12.69 -27.66
N TYR A 323 4.30 -11.67 -26.83
CA TYR A 323 2.98 -11.19 -26.48
C TYR A 323 2.66 -10.01 -27.40
#